data_AF-A0A6L4AF96-F1
#
_entry.id   AF-A0A6L4AF96-F1
#
_cell.length_a   1.000
_cell.length_b   1.000
_cell.length_c   1.000
_cell.angle_alpha   90.00
_cell.angle_beta   90.00
_cell.angle_gamma   90.00
#
_symmetry.space_group_name_H-M   'P 1'
#
loop_
_entity.id
_entity.type
_entity.pdbx_description
1 polymer ?
#
loop_
_entity_poly.entity_id
_entity_poly.type
_entity_poly.pdbx_seq_one_letter_code
_entity_poly.pdbx_strand_id
1 'polypeptide(L)'
;MWTSDRWKHPISVSTKPAAGQGIDLFDALVVPRVLALLVIMPLLAIVAMLAGLAGGLVVSWGILDVSPTYFAERLSAAVDIRHFWVGMAKVPVLAIVIALAGCRHGLSVRGDVEDLGGRVTVAVVQALFAIILLDAAFAILFNVLEI
;
A
#
# COMPACT_ATOMS: atom_id res chain seq x y z
N MET A 1 47.79 -18.90 3.13
CA MET A 1 46.90 -20.08 3.08
C MET A 1 45.55 -19.67 3.68
N TRP A 2 44.73 -18.97 2.88
CA TRP A 2 43.42 -18.41 3.24
C TRP A 2 42.49 -18.93 2.16
N THR A 3 41.86 -20.09 2.39
CA THR A 3 41.08 -20.77 1.36
C THR A 3 39.68 -20.17 1.28
N SER A 4 39.20 -19.98 0.06
CA SER A 4 37.87 -19.48 -0.31
C SER A 4 36.72 -20.45 0.06
N ASP A 5 36.99 -21.49 0.85
CA ASP A 5 36.05 -22.56 1.17
C ASP A 5 35.12 -22.22 2.35
N ARG A 6 35.36 -21.10 3.06
CA ARG A 6 34.55 -20.66 4.20
C ARG A 6 33.15 -20.13 3.83
N TRP A 7 32.86 -19.99 2.54
CA TRP A 7 31.56 -19.57 2.03
C TRP A 7 30.74 -20.73 1.45
N LYS A 8 31.20 -21.98 1.62
CA LYS A 8 30.44 -23.19 1.25
C LYS A 8 29.65 -23.77 2.43
N HIS A 9 29.29 -22.94 3.41
CA HIS A 9 28.32 -23.32 4.41
C HIS A 9 26.93 -23.10 3.82
N PRO A 10 26.19 -24.16 3.46
CA PRO A 10 24.80 -24.00 3.11
C PRO A 10 24.09 -23.47 4.36
N ILE A 11 23.67 -22.21 4.31
CA ILE A 11 22.52 -21.71 5.07
C ILE A 11 21.30 -22.51 4.58
N SER A 12 21.27 -23.78 4.97
CA SER A 12 20.06 -24.57 5.03
C SER A 12 19.26 -23.99 6.18
N VAL A 13 18.60 -22.85 5.91
CA VAL A 13 17.39 -22.49 6.63
C VAL A 13 16.57 -23.77 6.58
N SER A 14 16.32 -24.36 7.75
CA SER A 14 15.49 -25.54 7.90
C SER A 14 14.09 -25.18 7.41
N THR A 15 13.89 -25.24 6.09
CA THR A 15 12.60 -25.36 5.46
C THR A 15 12.19 -26.80 5.72
N LYS A 16 11.80 -27.08 6.96
CA LYS A 16 10.69 -28.00 7.12
C LYS A 16 9.52 -27.23 6.53
N PRO A 17 9.04 -27.54 5.32
CA PRO A 17 7.70 -27.09 4.98
C PRO A 17 6.82 -27.55 6.14
N ALA A 18 5.86 -26.74 6.55
CA ALA A 18 4.79 -27.19 7.43
C ALA A 18 3.93 -28.30 6.77
N ALA A 19 4.49 -29.11 5.87
CA ALA A 19 3.88 -30.27 5.20
C ALA A 19 3.50 -31.40 6.16
N GLY A 20 3.74 -31.26 7.48
CA GLY A 20 3.19 -32.14 8.50
C GLY A 20 1.82 -31.71 9.04
N GLN A 21 1.39 -30.48 8.76
CA GLN A 21 0.07 -29.95 9.07
C GLN A 21 -0.56 -29.61 7.71
N GLY A 22 -1.74 -30.11 7.36
CA GLY A 22 -2.35 -29.87 6.04
C GLY A 22 -2.82 -28.42 5.79
N ILE A 23 -2.03 -27.43 6.21
CA ILE A 23 -2.31 -26.00 6.11
C ILE A 23 -1.68 -25.48 4.82
N ASP A 24 -2.48 -24.83 4.00
CA ASP A 24 -2.00 -24.18 2.78
C ASP A 24 -1.04 -23.03 3.14
N LEU A 25 0.12 -22.98 2.48
CA LEU A 25 1.09 -21.90 2.65
C LEU A 25 0.47 -20.54 2.31
N PHE A 26 -0.51 -20.50 1.39
CA PHE A 26 -1.28 -19.31 1.09
C PHE A 26 -2.06 -18.81 2.32
N ASP A 27 -2.77 -19.69 3.02
CA ASP A 27 -3.56 -19.33 4.19
C ASP A 27 -2.68 -18.89 5.36
N ALA A 28 -1.52 -19.52 5.54
CA ALA A 28 -0.60 -19.20 6.61
C ALA A 28 0.13 -17.85 6.42
N LEU A 29 0.37 -17.42 5.18
CA LEU A 29 1.20 -16.24 4.88
C LEU A 29 0.41 -15.05 4.33
N VAL A 30 -0.56 -15.29 3.45
CA VAL A 30 -1.27 -14.24 2.71
C VAL A 30 -2.39 -13.65 3.54
N VAL A 31 -3.22 -14.48 4.17
CA VAL A 31 -4.35 -14.07 5.00
C VAL A 31 -3.94 -13.09 6.12
N PRO A 32 -2.94 -13.39 6.98
CA PRO A 32 -2.55 -12.44 8.03
C PRO A 32 -2.03 -11.11 7.47
N ARG A 33 -1.37 -11.13 6.30
CA ARG A 33 -0.85 -9.92 5.65
C ARG A 33 -1.97 -9.06 5.05
N VAL A 34 -2.97 -9.68 4.42
CA VAL A 34 -4.15 -8.98 3.90
C VAL A 34 -4.92 -8.33 5.05
N LEU A 35 -5.15 -9.05 6.15
CA LEU A 35 -5.83 -8.50 7.33
C LEU A 35 -5.06 -7.33 7.94
N ALA A 36 -3.74 -7.45 8.08
CA ALA A 36 -2.91 -6.36 8.57
C ALA A 36 -3.01 -5.11 7.68
N LEU A 37 -2.94 -5.27 6.35
CA LEU A 37 -3.05 -4.16 5.41
C LEU A 37 -4.46 -3.55 5.38
N LEU A 38 -5.51 -4.35 5.56
CA LEU A 38 -6.89 -3.87 5.61
C LEU A 38 -7.15 -2.94 6.79
N VAL A 39 -6.44 -3.11 7.90
CA VAL A 39 -6.51 -2.24 9.09
C VAL A 39 -5.54 -1.06 8.98
N ILE A 40 -4.32 -1.28 8.50
CA ILE A 40 -3.29 -0.24 8.42
C ILE A 40 -3.59 0.79 7.32
N MET A 41 -4.11 0.37 6.16
CA MET A 41 -4.37 1.27 5.04
C MET A 41 -5.37 2.40 5.36
N PRO A 42 -6.52 2.13 6.01
CA PRO A 42 -7.43 3.21 6.46
C PRO A 42 -6.77 4.19 7.42
N LEU A 43 -5.98 3.68 8.38
CA LEU A 43 -5.27 4.53 9.34
C LEU A 43 -4.24 5.42 8.62
N LEU A 44 -3.48 4.84 7.69
CA LEU A 44 -2.51 5.57 6.90
C LEU A 44 -3.17 6.64 6.02
N ALA A 45 -4.34 6.34 5.44
CA ALA A 45 -5.11 7.30 4.64
C ALA A 45 -5.55 8.52 5.46
N ILE A 46 -6.01 8.32 6.71
CA ILE A 46 -6.38 9.42 7.60
C ILE A 46 -5.17 10.30 7.91
N VAL A 47 -4.04 9.68 8.27
CA VAL A 47 -2.80 10.43 8.53
C VAL A 47 -2.34 11.20 7.30
N ALA A 48 -2.41 10.59 6.11
CA ALA A 48 -2.06 11.25 4.86
C ALA A 48 -2.98 12.44 4.53
N MET A 49 -4.29 12.33 4.79
CA MET A 49 -5.24 13.42 4.60
C MET A 49 -4.94 14.59 5.55
N LEU A 50 -4.68 14.31 6.84
CA LEU A 50 -4.32 15.34 7.81
C LEU A 50 -2.98 16.02 7.46
N ALA A 51 -1.98 15.23 7.05
CA ALA A 51 -0.70 15.75 6.59
C ALA A 51 -0.85 16.61 5.32
N GLY A 52 -1.72 16.21 4.39
CA GLY A 52 -2.05 16.98 3.19
C GLY A 52 -2.72 18.31 3.52
N LEU A 53 -3.71 18.33 4.42
CA LEU A 53 -4.35 19.56 4.90
C LEU A 53 -3.36 20.48 5.62
N ALA A 54 -2.54 19.93 6.51
CA ALA A 54 -1.54 20.69 7.24
C ALA A 54 -0.48 21.30 6.29
N GLY A 55 0.00 20.51 5.32
CA GLY A 55 0.91 21.00 4.28
C GLY A 55 0.27 22.10 3.42
N GLY A 56 -0.99 21.91 3.02
CA GLY A 56 -1.77 22.91 2.30
C GLY A 56 -1.90 24.23 3.08
N LEU A 57 -2.20 24.15 4.38
CA LEU A 57 -2.31 25.30 5.27
C LEU A 57 -0.97 26.06 5.40
N VAL A 58 0.13 25.34 5.62
CA VAL A 58 1.47 25.92 5.76
C VAL A 58 1.87 26.66 4.48
N VAL A 59 1.61 26.06 3.31
CA VAL A 59 1.92 26.69 2.01
C VAL A 59 1.01 27.88 1.74
N SER A 60 -0.30 27.77 2.01
CA SER A 60 -1.24 28.88 1.79
C SER A 60 -0.94 30.08 2.67
N TRP A 61 -0.52 29.85 3.91
CA TRP A 61 -0.17 30.93 4.81
C TRP A 61 1.21 31.51 4.48
N GLY A 62 2.20 30.67 4.18
CA GLY A 62 3.57 31.13 3.95
C GLY A 62 3.82 31.81 2.59
N ILE A 63 3.09 31.41 1.55
CA ILE A 63 3.30 31.92 0.18
C ILE A 63 2.17 32.83 -0.28
N LEU A 64 0.93 32.48 0.07
CA LEU A 64 -0.27 33.13 -0.44
C LEU A 64 -0.84 34.20 0.50
N ASP A 65 -0.22 34.38 1.68
CA ASP A 65 -0.63 35.29 2.76
C ASP A 65 -2.11 35.11 3.18
N VAL A 66 -2.61 33.88 3.05
CA VAL A 66 -3.98 33.52 3.42
C VAL A 66 -4.04 33.17 4.90
N SER A 67 -4.95 33.81 5.64
CA SER A 67 -5.15 33.49 7.05
C SER A 67 -5.66 32.06 7.25
N PRO A 68 -5.26 31.36 8.32
CA PRO A 68 -5.75 30.01 8.63
C PRO A 68 -7.28 29.92 8.75
N THR A 69 -7.93 30.98 9.22
CA THR A 69 -9.39 31.07 9.31
C THR A 69 -10.04 31.07 7.93
N TYR A 70 -9.50 31.86 7.00
CA TYR A 70 -10.00 31.89 5.62
C TYR A 70 -9.75 30.57 4.88
N PHE A 71 -8.62 29.90 5.14
CA PHE A 71 -8.37 28.56 4.62
C PHE A 71 -9.43 27.56 5.08
N ALA A 72 -9.77 27.56 6.37
CA ALA A 72 -10.76 26.65 6.94
C ALA A 72 -12.18 26.90 6.38
N GLU A 73 -12.57 28.17 6.22
CA GLU A 73 -13.85 28.54 5.59
C GLU A 73 -13.92 28.09 4.12
N ARG A 74 -12.84 28.26 3.36
CA ARG A 74 -12.78 27.81 1.97
C ARG A 74 -12.77 26.30 1.85
N LEU A 75 -12.09 25.61 2.75
CA LEU A 75 -12.07 24.16 2.80
C LEU A 75 -13.46 23.59 3.06
N SER A 76 -14.18 24.11 4.05
CA SER A 76 -15.54 23.62 4.38
C SER A 76 -16.58 23.97 3.30
N ALA A 77 -16.40 25.09 2.59
CA ALA A 77 -17.27 25.46 1.48
C ALA A 77 -16.99 24.65 0.20
N ALA A 78 -15.75 24.21 -0.02
CA ALA A 78 -15.35 23.50 -1.24
C ALA A 78 -15.42 21.96 -1.11
N VAL A 79 -15.25 21.43 0.10
CA VAL A 79 -15.16 19.98 0.35
C VAL A 79 -16.24 19.56 1.33
N ASP A 80 -17.23 18.83 0.82
CA ASP A 80 -18.25 18.20 1.63
C ASP A 80 -17.69 16.95 2.36
N ILE A 81 -18.26 16.62 3.52
CA ILE A 81 -17.92 15.43 4.32
C ILE A 81 -18.11 14.13 3.52
N ARG A 82 -18.95 14.17 2.48
CA ARG A 82 -19.15 13.05 1.55
C ARG A 82 -17.86 12.64 0.85
N HIS A 83 -17.00 13.60 0.45
CA HIS A 83 -15.73 13.28 -0.19
C HIS A 83 -14.78 12.50 0.72
N PHE A 84 -14.84 12.76 2.04
CA PHE A 84 -14.09 11.98 3.02
C PHE A 84 -14.57 10.52 3.04
N TRP A 85 -15.89 10.29 3.10
CA TRP A 85 -16.46 8.94 3.12
C TRP A 85 -16.20 8.16 1.82
N VAL A 86 -16.32 8.83 0.67
CA VAL A 86 -15.97 8.25 -0.63
C VAL A 86 -14.49 7.86 -0.68
N GLY A 87 -13.61 8.74 -0.21
CA GLY A 87 -12.18 8.46 -0.08
C GLY A 87 -11.89 7.27 0.83
N MET A 88 -12.58 7.17 1.97
CA MET A 88 -12.42 6.04 2.90
C MET A 88 -12.97 4.73 2.35
N ALA A 89 -14.04 4.76 1.54
CA ALA A 89 -14.67 3.57 0.97
C ALA A 89 -13.75 2.83 -0.02
N LYS A 90 -12.88 3.55 -0.77
CA LYS A 90 -11.94 2.91 -1.71
C LYS A 90 -10.72 2.29 -1.03
N VAL A 91 -10.33 2.76 0.16
CA VAL A 91 -9.09 2.34 0.84
C VAL A 91 -9.01 0.83 1.10
N PRO A 92 -10.07 0.15 1.60
CA PRO A 92 -10.03 -1.31 1.78
C PRO A 92 -9.79 -2.08 0.48
N VAL A 93 -10.36 -1.62 -0.64
CA VAL A 93 -10.20 -2.28 -1.94
C VAL A 93 -8.75 -2.14 -2.41
N LEU A 94 -8.17 -0.95 -2.28
CA LEU A 94 -6.76 -0.70 -2.60
C LEU A 94 -5.83 -1.52 -1.70
N ALA A 95 -6.16 -1.67 -0.41
CA ALA A 95 -5.38 -2.47 0.54
C ALA A 95 -5.29 -3.94 0.10
N ILE A 96 -6.40 -4.53 -0.36
CA ILE A 96 -6.44 -5.91 -0.87
C ILE A 96 -5.57 -6.05 -2.11
N VAL A 97 -5.66 -5.11 -3.06
CA VAL A 97 -4.85 -5.14 -4.28
C VAL A 97 -3.36 -5.08 -3.95
N ILE A 98 -2.94 -4.19 -3.05
CA ILE A 98 -1.55 -4.08 -2.59
C ILE A 98 -1.09 -5.38 -1.93
N ALA A 99 -1.91 -5.95 -1.05
CA ALA A 99 -1.59 -7.19 -0.34
C ALA A 99 -1.39 -8.35 -1.30
N LEU A 100 -2.31 -8.53 -2.26
CA LEU A 100 -2.26 -9.62 -3.23
C LEU A 100 -1.09 -9.45 -4.22
N ALA A 101 -0.87 -8.24 -4.73
CA ALA A 101 0.22 -7.98 -5.67
C ALA A 101 1.59 -8.23 -5.02
N GLY A 102 1.76 -7.81 -3.76
CA GLY A 102 2.97 -8.05 -2.97
C GLY A 102 3.18 -9.53 -2.62
N CYS A 103 2.13 -10.24 -2.21
CA CYS A 103 2.21 -11.67 -1.91
C CYS A 103 2.54 -12.51 -3.14
N ARG A 104 1.91 -12.21 -4.29
CA ARG A 104 2.12 -12.98 -5.54
C ARG A 104 3.58 -12.95 -5.98
N HIS A 105 4.20 -11.77 -5.99
CA HIS A 105 5.58 -11.63 -6.42
C HIS A 105 6.58 -12.09 -5.35
N GLY A 106 6.27 -11.88 -4.06
CA GLY A 106 7.10 -12.36 -2.96
C GLY A 106 7.16 -13.89 -2.87
N LEU A 107 6.05 -14.58 -3.12
CA LEU A 107 5.99 -16.05 -3.17
C LEU A 107 6.62 -16.65 -4.44
N SER A 108 6.82 -15.83 -5.49
CA SER A 108 7.38 -16.28 -6.77
C SER A 108 8.92 -16.31 -6.78
N VAL A 109 9.59 -15.85 -5.73
CA VAL A 109 11.05 -15.87 -5.62
C VAL A 109 11.50 -17.24 -5.09
N ARG A 110 12.17 -18.00 -5.95
CA ARG A 110 12.74 -19.31 -5.60
C ARG A 110 14.24 -19.15 -5.31
N GLY A 111 14.56 -18.84 -4.05
CA GLY A 111 15.87 -19.06 -3.44
C GLY A 111 17.06 -18.19 -3.89
N ASP A 112 16.98 -17.53 -5.05
CA ASP A 112 18.09 -16.72 -5.56
C ASP A 112 17.94 -15.25 -5.14
N VAL A 113 18.89 -14.76 -4.34
CA VAL A 113 18.92 -13.39 -3.80
C VAL A 113 19.30 -12.37 -4.87
N GLU A 114 20.01 -12.79 -5.92
CA GLU A 114 20.44 -11.91 -7.02
C GLU A 114 19.23 -11.42 -7.83
N ASP A 115 18.23 -12.30 -8.02
CA ASP A 115 17.01 -12.03 -8.82
C ASP A 115 15.87 -11.40 -7.99
N LEU A 116 16.05 -11.28 -6.68
CA LEU A 116 15.03 -10.75 -5.77
C LEU A 116 14.72 -9.28 -6.09
N GLY A 117 15.74 -8.46 -6.31
CA GLY A 117 15.58 -7.02 -6.55
C GLY A 117 14.79 -6.72 -7.84
N GLY A 118 15.13 -7.40 -8.94
CA GLY A 118 14.45 -7.22 -10.22
C GLY A 118 12.96 -7.58 -10.16
N ARG A 119 12.63 -8.67 -9.47
CA ARG A 119 11.25 -9.12 -9.27
C ARG A 119 10.43 -8.18 -8.40
N VAL A 120 11.04 -7.59 -7.37
CA VAL A 120 10.38 -6.58 -6.52
C VAL A 120 10.03 -5.34 -7.33
N THR A 121 10.91 -4.84 -8.19
CA THR A 121 10.62 -3.67 -9.04
C THR A 121 9.45 -3.94 -9.99
N VAL A 122 9.44 -5.09 -10.66
CA VAL A 122 8.30 -5.49 -11.52
C VAL A 122 7.01 -5.58 -10.72
N ALA A 123 7.07 -6.15 -9.52
CA ALA A 123 5.91 -6.26 -8.63
C ALA A 123 5.33 -4.89 -8.26
N VAL A 124 6.19 -3.94 -7.87
CA VAL A 124 5.80 -2.59 -7.46
C VAL A 124 5.19 -1.84 -8.64
N VAL A 125 5.80 -1.91 -9.82
CA VAL A 125 5.27 -1.25 -11.02
C VAL A 125 3.90 -1.81 -11.38
N GLN A 126 3.74 -3.14 -11.43
CA GLN A 126 2.44 -3.76 -11.71
C GLN A 126 1.37 -3.41 -10.67
N ALA A 127 1.73 -3.40 -9.38
CA ALA A 127 0.84 -2.99 -8.31
C ALA A 127 0.40 -1.52 -8.47
N LEU A 128 1.35 -0.62 -8.74
CA LEU A 128 1.09 0.81 -8.92
C LEU A 128 0.13 1.06 -10.08
N PHE A 129 0.37 0.42 -11.24
CA PHE A 129 -0.52 0.55 -12.39
C PHE A 129 -1.93 0.04 -12.09
N ALA A 130 -2.06 -1.10 -11.41
CA ALA A 130 -3.37 -1.63 -11.01
C ALA A 130 -4.11 -0.67 -10.07
N ILE A 131 -3.39 -0.07 -9.10
CA ILE A 131 -3.94 0.90 -8.15
C ILE A 131 -4.45 2.15 -8.87
N ILE A 132 -3.64 2.72 -9.79
CA ILE A 132 -4.02 3.93 -10.54
C ILE A 132 -5.28 3.67 -11.39
N LEU A 133 -5.32 2.55 -12.10
CA LEU A 133 -6.47 2.17 -12.92
C LEU A 133 -7.73 1.97 -12.07
N LEU A 134 -7.60 1.28 -10.94
CA LEU A 134 -8.70 1.04 -10.02
C LEU A 134 -9.21 2.34 -9.40
N ASP A 135 -8.31 3.24 -9.00
CA ASP A 135 -8.66 4.55 -8.44
C ASP A 135 -9.39 5.42 -9.46
N ALA A 136 -8.93 5.44 -10.72
CA ALA A 136 -9.59 6.14 -11.81
C ALA A 136 -10.99 5.57 -12.10
N ALA A 137 -11.14 4.24 -12.07
CA ALA A 137 -12.44 3.60 -12.23
C ALA A 137 -13.42 4.00 -11.11
N PHE A 138 -12.96 4.02 -9.86
CA PHE A 138 -13.75 4.52 -8.73
C PHE A 138 -14.10 6.00 -8.89
N ALA A 139 -13.16 6.84 -9.32
CA ALA A 139 -13.41 8.27 -9.53
C ALA A 139 -14.51 8.51 -10.57
N ILE A 140 -14.46 7.80 -11.71
CA ILE A 140 -15.51 7.87 -12.74
C ILE A 140 -16.84 7.36 -12.18
N LEU A 141 -16.83 6.24 -11.45
CA LEU A 141 -18.03 5.66 -10.85
C LEU A 141 -18.71 6.64 -9.87
N PHE A 142 -17.95 7.25 -8.97
CA PHE A 142 -18.50 8.22 -8.01
C PHE A 142 -19.01 9.49 -8.69
N ASN A 143 -18.26 9.99 -9.69
CA ASN A 143 -18.69 11.15 -10.47
C ASN A 143 -20.01 10.89 -11.23
N VAL A 144 -20.16 9.70 -11.82
CA VAL A 144 -21.41 9.28 -12.50
C VAL A 144 -22.57 9.09 -11.52
N LEU A 145 -22.29 8.65 -10.30
CA LEU A 145 -23.29 8.49 -9.24
C LEU A 145 -23.66 9.82 -8.55
N GLU A 146 -23.16 10.96 -9.04
CA GLU A 146 -23.32 12.30 -8.45
C GLU A 146 -22.88 12.41 -6.98
N ILE A 147 -21.82 11.67 -6.62
CA ILE A 147 -21.21 11.67 -5.27
C ILE A 147 -19.86 12.39 -5.28
#